data_AF-A0A162F3B2-F1
#
_entry.id   AF-A0A162F3B2-F1
#
_cell.length_a   1.000
_cell.length_b   1.000
_cell.length_c   1.000
_cell.angle_alpha   90.00
_cell.angle_beta   90.00
_cell.angle_gamma   90.00
#
_symmetry.space_group_name_H-M   'P 1'
#
loop_
_entity.id
_entity.type
_entity.pdbx_description
1 polymer ?
#
loop_
_entity_poly.entity_id
_entity_poly.type
_entity_poly.pdbx_seq_one_letter_code
_entity_poly.pdbx_strand_id
1 'polypeptide(L)'
;MSYSDNIEHHYQLSNEGKCVQDADRLDALGAIGIARAFAYGGHAGQEIYDPKISVKEIKTHDDYRHHKSTTINHFYEKLLKLASSMNTRTGKQEASRRTKYMRDFLSEFQMETGVKDET
;
A
#
# COMPACT_ATOMS: atom_id res chain seq x y z
N MET A 1 9.06 -10.21 7.35
CA MET A 1 9.34 -10.42 5.90
C MET A 1 8.64 -9.33 5.13
N SER A 2 9.34 -8.70 4.18
CA SER A 2 8.84 -7.56 3.41
C SER A 2 7.69 -7.97 2.48
N TYR A 3 6.90 -6.99 2.03
CA TYR A 3 5.92 -7.18 0.96
C TYR A 3 6.58 -7.69 -0.32
N SER A 4 7.76 -7.15 -0.67
CA SER A 4 8.53 -7.54 -1.85
C SER A 4 8.92 -9.02 -1.84
N ASP A 5 9.29 -9.56 -0.67
CA ASP A 5 9.75 -10.94 -0.53
C ASP A 5 8.59 -11.95 -0.70
N ASN A 6 7.34 -11.50 -0.53
CA ASN A 6 6.14 -12.33 -0.67
C ASN A 6 5.56 -12.31 -2.09
N ILE A 7 6.13 -11.54 -3.03
CA ILE A 7 5.65 -11.48 -4.42
C ILE A 7 5.94 -12.82 -5.14
N GLU A 8 7.10 -13.42 -4.86
CA GLU A 8 7.57 -14.61 -5.58
C GLU A 8 7.48 -15.90 -4.76
N HIS A 9 7.53 -15.80 -3.42
CA HIS A 9 7.49 -16.96 -2.53
C HIS A 9 6.54 -16.77 -1.34
N HIS A 10 5.56 -17.67 -1.23
CA HIS A 10 4.71 -17.78 -0.04
C HIS A 10 5.35 -18.67 1.02
N TYR A 11 6.06 -18.04 1.95
CA TYR A 11 6.64 -18.74 3.10
C TYR A 11 5.58 -19.13 4.12
N GLN A 12 5.65 -20.36 4.64
CA GLN A 12 4.87 -20.74 5.81
C GLN A 12 5.47 -20.13 7.07
N LEU A 13 4.67 -19.35 7.79
CA LEU A 13 5.06 -18.68 9.04
C LEU A 13 4.50 -19.43 10.26
N SER A 14 5.24 -19.38 11.37
CA SER A 14 4.70 -19.75 12.70
C SER A 14 3.55 -18.81 13.10
N ASN A 15 2.82 -19.15 14.15
CA ASN A 15 1.74 -18.29 14.64
C ASN A 15 2.26 -16.93 15.09
N GLU A 16 3.41 -16.89 15.76
CA GLU A 16 4.10 -15.66 16.17
C GLU A 16 4.56 -14.87 14.95
N GLY A 17 5.12 -15.55 13.93
CA GLY A 17 5.54 -14.92 12.67
C GLY A 17 4.38 -14.28 11.92
N LYS A 18 3.20 -14.91 11.92
CA LYS A 18 1.96 -14.34 11.36
C LYS A 18 1.51 -13.09 12.12
N CYS A 19 1.55 -13.13 13.45
CA CYS A 19 1.21 -11.96 14.29
C CYS A 19 2.17 -10.79 14.05
N VAL A 20 3.48 -11.04 14.00
CA VAL A 20 4.49 -10.01 13.74
C VAL A 20 4.33 -9.42 12.32
N GLN A 21 4.07 -10.26 11.31
CA GLN A 21 3.84 -9.79 9.95
C GLN A 21 2.56 -8.95 9.84
N ASP A 22 1.47 -9.35 10.49
CA ASP A 22 0.25 -8.56 10.51
C ASP A 22 0.48 -7.20 11.18
N ALA A 23 1.21 -7.17 12.31
CA ALA A 23 1.53 -5.92 13.00
C ALA A 23 2.34 -4.95 12.12
N ASP A 24 3.38 -5.45 11.45
CA ASP A 24 4.20 -4.67 10.50
C ASP A 24 3.35 -4.12 9.34
N ARG A 25 2.51 -4.96 8.73
CA ARG A 25 1.64 -4.55 7.62
C ARG A 25 0.55 -3.56 8.07
N LEU A 26 0.06 -3.68 9.29
CA LEU A 26 -0.93 -2.75 9.84
C LEU A 26 -0.35 -1.35 10.05
N ASP A 27 0.94 -1.21 10.36
CA ASP A 27 1.61 0.10 10.49
C ASP A 27 1.70 0.82 9.13
N ALA A 28 1.75 0.06 8.03
CA ALA A 28 1.71 0.61 6.68
C ALA A 28 0.30 1.07 6.25
N LEU A 29 -0.74 0.87 7.07
CA LEU A 29 -2.14 1.20 6.75
C LEU A 29 -2.71 2.35 7.59
N GLY A 30 -3.82 2.92 7.13
CA GLY A 30 -4.56 3.98 7.85
C GLY A 30 -3.84 5.32 7.85
N ALA A 31 -4.15 6.17 8.84
CA ALA A 31 -3.60 7.52 8.93
C ALA A 31 -2.06 7.55 8.99
N ILE A 32 -1.45 6.65 9.77
CA ILE A 32 0.02 6.51 9.83
C ILE A 32 0.58 6.04 8.50
N GLY A 33 -0.07 5.06 7.84
CA GLY A 33 0.32 4.62 6.50
C GLY A 33 0.30 5.74 5.46
N ILE A 34 -0.71 6.61 5.49
CA ILE A 34 -0.79 7.81 4.63
C ILE A 34 0.40 8.73 4.90
N ALA A 35 0.60 9.13 6.15
CA ALA A 35 1.69 10.04 6.52
C ALA A 35 3.07 9.48 6.10
N ARG A 36 3.30 8.19 6.34
CA ARG A 36 4.54 7.51 5.96
C ARG A 36 4.73 7.45 4.44
N ALA A 37 3.67 7.19 3.67
CA ALA A 37 3.74 7.15 2.22
C ALA A 37 4.18 8.49 1.64
N PHE A 38 3.57 9.59 2.09
CA PHE A 38 3.94 10.94 1.65
C PHE A 38 5.31 11.39 2.15
N ALA A 39 5.67 11.09 3.40
CA ALA A 39 6.99 11.42 3.94
C ALA A 39 8.11 10.71 3.16
N TYR A 40 7.93 9.42 2.88
CA TYR A 40 8.89 8.66 2.06
C TYR A 40 8.91 9.14 0.61
N GLY A 41 7.75 9.40 0.01
CA GLY A 41 7.64 9.94 -1.35
C GLY A 41 8.41 11.26 -1.50
N GLY A 42 8.24 12.18 -0.56
CA GLY A 42 8.98 13.44 -0.52
C GLY A 42 10.49 13.23 -0.36
N HIS A 43 10.92 12.33 0.53
CA HIS A 43 12.34 11.98 0.70
C HIS A 43 12.95 11.37 -0.57
N ALA A 44 12.20 10.54 -1.29
CA ALA A 44 12.63 9.88 -2.53
C ALA A 44 12.51 10.78 -3.77
N GLY A 45 12.05 12.02 -3.64
CA GLY A 45 11.79 12.91 -4.78
C GLY A 45 10.66 12.42 -5.69
N GLN A 46 9.78 11.57 -5.18
CA GLN A 46 8.67 10.98 -5.93
C GLN A 46 7.52 11.99 -6.03
N GLU A 47 6.96 12.12 -7.24
CA GLU A 47 5.78 12.95 -7.48
C GLU A 47 4.60 12.46 -6.61
N ILE A 48 3.81 13.40 -6.09
CA ILE A 48 2.59 13.06 -5.35
C ILE A 48 1.62 12.30 -6.28
N TYR A 49 1.37 12.88 -7.45
CA TYR A 49 0.47 12.35 -8.48
C TYR A 49 0.88 12.91 -9.86
N ASP A 50 0.68 12.12 -10.91
CA ASP A 50 0.81 12.52 -12.32
C ASP A 50 -0.18 11.68 -13.15
N PRO A 51 -1.16 12.30 -13.83
CA PRO A 51 -2.15 11.57 -14.63
C PRO A 51 -1.55 10.81 -15.81
N LYS A 52 -0.31 11.13 -16.22
CA LYS A 52 0.38 10.43 -17.31
C LYS A 52 1.04 9.12 -16.86
N ILE A 53 1.13 8.88 -15.55
CA ILE A 53 1.72 7.68 -14.96
C ILE A 53 0.59 6.78 -14.47
N SER A 54 0.32 5.72 -15.22
CA SER A 54 -0.72 4.75 -14.85
C SER A 54 -0.30 3.86 -13.68
N VAL A 55 -1.31 3.34 -12.97
CA VAL A 55 -1.11 2.34 -11.91
C VAL A 55 -0.59 1.04 -12.54
N LYS A 56 0.53 0.52 -12.03
CA LYS A 56 1.08 -0.74 -12.54
C LYS A 56 0.73 -1.92 -11.63
N GLU A 57 0.34 -3.04 -12.24
CA GLU A 57 0.28 -4.30 -11.50
C GLU A 57 1.70 -4.83 -11.25
N ILE A 58 2.13 -4.81 -9.99
CA ILE A 58 3.45 -5.29 -9.57
C ILE A 58 3.43 -6.82 -9.51
N LYS A 59 4.15 -7.47 -10.44
CA LYS A 59 4.20 -8.94 -10.56
C LYS A 59 5.52 -9.56 -10.15
N THR A 60 6.59 -8.78 -10.19
CA THR A 60 7.96 -9.22 -9.86
C THR A 60 8.63 -8.28 -8.89
N HIS A 61 9.70 -8.73 -8.25
CA HIS A 61 10.51 -7.87 -7.40
C HIS A 61 11.12 -6.70 -8.20
N ASP A 62 11.57 -6.94 -9.43
CA ASP A 62 12.14 -5.92 -10.31
C ASP A 62 11.11 -4.86 -10.70
N ASP A 63 9.86 -5.27 -10.95
CA ASP A 63 8.76 -4.34 -11.20
C ASP A 63 8.60 -3.36 -10.03
N TYR A 64 8.79 -3.81 -8.79
CA TYR A 64 8.61 -2.97 -7.59
C TYR A 64 9.72 -1.93 -7.39
N ARG A 65 10.96 -2.23 -7.80
CA ARG A 65 12.11 -1.34 -7.55
C ARG A 65 12.40 -0.35 -8.68
N HIS A 66 12.05 -0.69 -9.91
CA HIS A 66 12.51 0.06 -11.08
C HIS A 66 11.40 0.78 -11.84
N HIS A 67 10.12 0.60 -11.49
CA HIS A 67 9.06 1.35 -12.16
C HIS A 67 8.96 2.79 -11.64
N LYS A 68 8.76 3.74 -12.56
CA LYS A 68 8.38 5.09 -12.17
C LYS A 68 6.94 5.03 -11.64
N SER A 69 6.74 5.45 -10.40
CA SER A 69 5.43 5.52 -9.75
C SER A 69 5.26 6.88 -9.06
N THR A 70 4.05 7.13 -8.58
CA THR A 70 3.69 8.30 -7.78
C THR A 70 3.27 7.85 -6.39
N THR A 71 3.25 8.78 -5.44
CA THR A 71 2.82 8.46 -4.08
C THR A 71 1.37 7.98 -4.05
N ILE A 72 0.50 8.58 -4.84
CA ILE A 72 -0.90 8.14 -5.00
C ILE A 72 -0.98 6.76 -5.65
N ASN A 73 -0.23 6.50 -6.73
CA ASN A 73 -0.23 5.18 -7.36
C ASN A 73 0.21 4.09 -6.36
N HIS A 74 1.16 4.36 -5.48
CA HIS A 74 1.60 3.40 -4.45
C HIS A 74 0.47 2.86 -3.56
N PHE A 75 -0.58 3.67 -3.32
CA PHE A 75 -1.76 3.19 -2.59
C PHE A 75 -2.44 2.04 -3.34
N TYR A 76 -2.69 2.20 -4.64
CA TYR A 76 -3.34 1.21 -5.48
C TYR A 76 -2.43 0.03 -5.82
N GLU A 77 -1.15 0.29 -6.06
CA GLU A 77 -0.17 -0.73 -6.42
C GLU A 77 0.07 -1.71 -5.27
N LYS A 78 0.07 -1.21 -4.02
CA LYS A 78 0.44 -2.00 -2.83
C LYS A 78 -0.49 -1.81 -1.64
N LEU A 79 -0.63 -0.60 -1.09
CA LEU A 79 -1.19 -0.42 0.26
C LEU A 79 -2.62 -0.96 0.37
N LEU A 80 -3.48 -0.68 -0.61
CA LEU A 80 -4.87 -1.12 -0.63
C LEU A 80 -5.02 -2.64 -0.82
N LYS A 81 -3.96 -3.35 -1.23
CA LYS A 81 -3.92 -4.81 -1.37
C LYS A 81 -3.48 -5.52 -0.09
N LEU A 82 -2.89 -4.81 0.89
CA LEU A 82 -2.37 -5.44 2.10
C LEU A 82 -3.46 -6.08 2.97
N ALA A 83 -4.66 -5.49 3.01
CA ALA A 83 -5.74 -5.96 3.89
C ALA A 83 -6.18 -7.41 3.59
N SER A 84 -6.21 -7.81 2.31
CA SER A 84 -6.57 -9.19 1.92
C SER A 84 -5.46 -10.19 2.24
N SER A 85 -4.21 -9.73 2.39
CA SER A 85 -3.04 -10.56 2.67
C SER A 85 -2.78 -10.81 4.17
N MET A 86 -3.59 -10.25 5.06
CA MET A 86 -3.43 -10.44 6.51
C MET A 86 -3.65 -11.90 6.92
N ASN A 87 -2.89 -12.36 7.92
CA ASN A 87 -2.89 -13.75 8.37
C ASN A 87 -4.00 -14.03 9.38
N THR A 88 -4.17 -13.15 10.36
CA THR A 88 -5.07 -13.34 11.50
C THR A 88 -6.45 -12.72 11.26
N ARG A 89 -7.48 -13.25 11.94
CA ARG A 89 -8.83 -12.67 11.87
C ARG A 89 -8.85 -11.21 12.35
N THR A 90 -8.19 -10.93 13.47
CA THR A 90 -8.10 -9.57 14.03
C THR A 90 -7.32 -8.64 13.12
N GLY A 91 -6.21 -9.12 12.53
CA GLY A 91 -5.44 -8.38 11.53
C GLY A 91 -6.29 -7.98 10.33
N LYS A 92 -7.08 -8.90 9.77
CA LYS A 92 -8.03 -8.60 8.68
C LYS A 92 -9.07 -7.55 9.04
N GLN A 93 -9.63 -7.61 10.25
CA GLN A 93 -10.62 -6.65 10.74
C GLN A 93 -10.03 -5.24 10.86
N GLU A 94 -8.89 -5.13 11.53
CA GLU A 94 -8.24 -3.82 11.72
C GLU A 94 -7.69 -3.27 10.39
N ALA A 95 -7.16 -4.13 9.52
CA ALA A 95 -6.72 -3.74 8.19
C ALA A 95 -7.88 -3.21 7.35
N SER A 96 -9.05 -3.86 7.38
CA SER A 96 -10.25 -3.38 6.68
C SER A 96 -10.64 -1.97 7.13
N ARG A 97 -10.64 -1.72 8.45
CA ARG A 97 -10.95 -0.40 9.02
C ARG A 97 -9.95 0.66 8.56
N ARG A 98 -8.65 0.36 8.60
CA ARG A 98 -7.56 1.27 8.20
C ARG A 98 -7.54 1.53 6.68
N THR A 99 -7.77 0.49 5.88
CA THR A 99 -7.87 0.60 4.42
C THR A 99 -9.08 1.43 4.01
N LYS A 100 -10.21 1.34 4.73
CA LYS A 100 -11.36 2.23 4.50
C LYS A 100 -10.94 3.69 4.65
N TYR A 101 -10.25 4.05 5.74
CA TYR A 101 -9.77 5.41 5.96
C TYR A 101 -8.86 5.92 4.83
N MET A 102 -8.00 5.05 4.29
CA MET A 102 -7.15 5.38 3.13
C MET A 102 -7.98 5.65 1.87
N ARG A 103 -9.04 4.87 1.62
CA ARG A 103 -9.95 5.12 0.49
C ARG A 103 -10.70 6.43 0.65
N ASP A 104 -11.17 6.73 1.86
CA ASP A 104 -11.84 7.99 2.16
C ASP A 104 -10.89 9.19 1.88
N PHE A 105 -9.61 9.08 2.31
CA PHE A 105 -8.58 10.08 2.00
C PHE A 105 -8.34 10.24 0.48
N LEU A 106 -8.21 9.13 -0.26
CA LEU A 106 -8.00 9.17 -1.71
C LEU A 106 -9.19 9.81 -2.44
N SER A 107 -10.41 9.52 -1.99
CA SER A 107 -11.63 10.14 -2.52
C SER A 107 -11.61 11.66 -2.30
N GLU A 108 -11.23 12.11 -1.11
CA GLU A 108 -11.13 13.55 -0.82
C GLU A 108 -10.03 14.20 -1.67
N PHE A 109 -8.84 13.61 -1.70
CA PHE A 109 -7.74 14.05 -2.54
C PHE A 109 -8.16 14.22 -4.01
N GLN A 110 -8.95 13.26 -4.52
CA GLN A 110 -9.47 13.29 -5.87
C GLN A 110 -10.46 14.46 -6.08
N MET A 111 -11.38 14.68 -5.14
CA MET A 111 -12.34 15.78 -5.20
C MET A 111 -11.64 17.15 -5.17
N GLU A 112 -10.64 17.31 -4.31
CA GLU A 112 -9.88 18.56 -4.16
C GLU A 112 -9.03 18.88 -5.40
N THR A 113 -8.50 17.86 -6.08
CA THR A 113 -7.56 18.01 -7.20
C THR A 113 -8.20 17.90 -8.59
N GLY A 114 -9.44 17.40 -8.68
CA GLY A 114 -10.14 17.15 -9.94
C GLY A 114 -9.58 15.97 -10.75
N VAL A 115 -8.78 15.12 -10.10
CA VAL A 115 -8.18 13.93 -10.70
C VAL A 115 -9.26 12.88 -11.01
N LYS A 116 -9.08 12.07 -12.05
CA LYS A 116 -9.98 10.93 -12.34
C LYS A 116 -9.23 9.62 -12.10
N ASP A 117 -9.83 8.71 -11.33
CA ASP A 117 -9.38 7.32 -11.22
C ASP A 117 -9.49 6.66 -12.61
N GLU A 118 -8.36 6.31 -13.23
CA GLU A 118 -8.33 5.30 -14.28
C GLU A 118 -8.21 3.93 -13.59
N THR A 119 -9.35 3.42 -13.09
CA THR A 119 -9.48 2.01 -12.67
C THR A 119 -9.64 1.08 -13.86
#